data_AF-H0FY14-F1
#
_entry.id   AF-H0FY14-F1
#
_cell.length_a   1.000
_cell.length_b   1.000
_cell.length_c   1.000
_cell.angle_alpha   90.00
_cell.angle_beta   90.00
_cell.angle_gamma   90.00
#
_symmetry.space_group_name_H-M   'P 1'
#
loop_
_entity.id
_entity.type
_entity.pdbx_description
1 polymer ?
#
loop_
_entity_poly.entity_id
_entity_poly.type
_entity_poly.pdbx_seq_one_letter_code
_entity_poly.pdbx_strand_id
1 'polypeptide(L)'
;MKLKALVIGNCQVETFARSADIMCRDVQFVSKEVHTYDLDYEELLKPYHRVFAHLPVAVKIREQLGEGDKIVPIPRLSFAGLHPDNAYVTHKGKRAHSPTGALHSTIAFGAWWHGVDREVAKTLYTSQTFDDLRFSDYFENAKTVLFKEGDECGIDLRPLFQAWMKADDPFMLTMNHPAARPLSELAELVLRNAGLRPVGVSVDPHHSLLRFSIMPVYPEIAARYGVRGSTMFKRDERLPGGSGLFDLESFVDASFDIYGTWDRADVSPHGVMRGAHAEFFKSVLERPKPAVAARGLGPHPYKGIPAHQNWRKAFEGVAAKDVDPVVSSRFRVTGKDKVATAGSCFAQHLAKALHRSGLNYYVAEQGPAEQGYGVYSARYGNVYTTTQLNQLIDRAYGKFAPVDSAWERSDGRFVDPFRPEMPLTRCLSVADVETERAEHFRHVRHMIETMDYFVFTLGLTEAWRSKIDGAVFPIAPGVAAGRMDEEKYEFVNFGVDEVAGDLFSAIHKIREINPGVKVILTVSPVPLMATFEKRHVLVSTTYSKSVLRVAAEMAAAQLPDVYYFPSYEIITGNFNAGAYYDADLRSVRQEGVDHVMGLFLKHCAATERSSADDNQMQEIMAGNDVLCAEEMLDA
;
A
#
# COMPACT_ATOMS: atom_id res chain seq x y z
N MET A 1 -9.67 -57.18 8.23
CA MET A 1 -9.91 -56.26 9.36
C MET A 1 -8.90 -55.13 9.23
N LYS A 2 -9.30 -53.85 9.24
CA LYS A 2 -8.32 -52.75 9.15
C LYS A 2 -7.39 -52.80 10.36
N LEU A 3 -6.11 -52.54 10.14
CA LEU A 3 -5.18 -52.33 11.26
C LEU A 3 -5.68 -51.12 12.06
N LYS A 4 -5.68 -51.22 13.38
CA LYS A 4 -6.04 -50.10 14.26
C LYS A 4 -4.78 -49.43 14.79
N ALA A 5 -4.67 -48.12 14.59
CA ALA A 5 -3.59 -47.29 15.11
C ALA A 5 -4.12 -46.24 16.09
N LEU A 6 -3.42 -46.05 17.20
CA LEU A 6 -3.68 -44.99 18.17
C LEU A 6 -2.73 -43.82 17.92
N VAL A 7 -3.23 -42.59 17.93
CA VAL A 7 -2.44 -41.37 18.00
C VAL A 7 -2.69 -40.72 19.36
N ILE A 8 -1.68 -40.69 20.23
CA ILE A 8 -1.83 -40.31 21.64
C ILE A 8 -0.88 -39.16 22.02
N GLY A 9 -1.42 -38.13 22.67
CA GLY A 9 -0.65 -36.91 22.91
C GLY A 9 -1.50 -35.72 23.38
N ASN A 10 -1.10 -34.50 23.02
CA ASN A 10 -1.82 -33.28 23.40
C ASN A 10 -2.89 -32.95 22.34
N CYS A 11 -3.48 -31.76 22.41
CA CYS A 11 -4.49 -31.26 21.47
C CYS A 11 -4.17 -31.41 19.96
N GLN A 12 -2.92 -31.58 19.55
CA GLN A 12 -2.52 -31.74 18.14
C GLN A 12 -2.92 -33.11 17.56
N VAL A 13 -3.09 -34.15 18.40
CA VAL A 13 -3.25 -35.53 17.91
C VAL A 13 -4.55 -35.78 17.15
N GLU A 14 -5.59 -34.99 17.40
CA GLU A 14 -6.85 -35.12 16.68
C GLU A 14 -6.70 -34.74 15.20
N THR A 15 -6.09 -33.59 14.91
CA THR A 15 -5.83 -33.15 13.53
C THR A 15 -4.83 -34.10 12.84
N PHE A 16 -3.80 -34.56 13.55
CA PHE A 16 -2.86 -35.56 13.04
C PHE A 16 -3.57 -36.86 12.66
N ALA A 17 -4.35 -37.45 13.58
CA ALA A 17 -5.04 -38.73 13.35
C ALA A 17 -6.03 -38.64 12.18
N ARG A 18 -6.78 -37.55 12.08
CA ARG A 18 -7.71 -37.33 10.96
C ARG A 18 -6.98 -37.21 9.62
N SER A 19 -5.83 -36.52 9.59
CA SER A 19 -4.98 -36.44 8.40
C SER A 19 -4.47 -37.82 7.99
N ALA A 20 -4.00 -38.60 8.97
CA ALA A 20 -3.53 -39.98 8.76
C ALA A 20 -4.64 -40.92 8.25
N ASP A 21 -5.85 -40.82 8.79
CA ASP A 21 -7.02 -41.63 8.40
C ASP A 21 -7.42 -41.37 6.94
N ILE A 22 -7.31 -40.11 6.49
CA ILE A 22 -7.55 -39.70 5.09
C ILE A 22 -6.47 -40.28 4.16
N MET A 23 -5.21 -40.24 4.58
CA MET A 23 -4.05 -40.65 3.77
C MET A 23 -3.84 -42.16 3.68
N CYS A 24 -4.27 -42.93 4.69
CA CYS A 24 -3.97 -44.36 4.80
C CYS A 24 -5.24 -45.20 4.97
N ARG A 25 -5.87 -45.59 3.85
CA ARG A 25 -7.18 -46.27 3.84
C ARG A 25 -7.22 -47.64 4.55
N ASP A 26 -6.09 -48.34 4.65
CA ASP A 26 -5.99 -49.69 5.23
C ASP A 26 -5.80 -49.70 6.75
N VAL A 27 -5.59 -48.51 7.35
CA VAL A 27 -5.41 -48.32 8.78
C VAL A 27 -6.50 -47.40 9.29
N GLN A 28 -7.13 -47.76 10.41
CA GLN A 28 -8.06 -46.90 11.12
C GLN A 28 -7.29 -46.16 12.22
N PHE A 29 -7.26 -44.83 12.14
CA PHE A 29 -6.61 -44.00 13.17
C PHE A 29 -7.62 -43.50 14.20
N VAL A 30 -7.28 -43.67 15.47
CA VAL A 30 -8.03 -43.15 16.61
C VAL A 30 -7.14 -42.18 17.37
N SER A 31 -7.66 -41.03 17.77
CA SER A 31 -6.91 -40.07 18.59
C SER A 31 -7.29 -40.17 20.06
N LYS A 32 -6.32 -39.95 20.95
CA LYS A 32 -6.52 -39.80 22.39
C LYS A 32 -5.68 -38.65 22.93
N GLU A 33 -6.35 -37.56 23.29
CA GLU A 33 -5.72 -36.49 24.05
C GLU A 33 -5.47 -36.94 25.49
N VAL A 34 -4.29 -36.64 26.03
CA VAL A 34 -3.89 -36.93 27.40
C VAL A 34 -3.52 -35.63 28.13
N HIS A 35 -4.06 -35.48 29.34
CA HIS A 35 -3.80 -34.34 30.23
C HIS A 35 -2.93 -34.74 31.44
N THR A 36 -2.75 -36.04 31.66
CA THR A 36 -1.89 -36.64 32.69
C THR A 36 -1.12 -37.81 32.07
N TYR A 37 -0.01 -38.20 32.69
CA TYR A 37 0.79 -39.36 32.27
C TYR A 37 0.47 -40.63 33.10
N ASP A 38 -0.38 -40.50 34.11
CA ASP A 38 -0.79 -41.59 35.00
C ASP A 38 -1.96 -42.36 34.38
N LEU A 39 -1.64 -43.14 33.35
CA LEU A 39 -2.60 -43.99 32.65
C LEU A 39 -2.14 -45.44 32.72
N ASP A 40 -3.09 -46.37 32.73
CA ASP A 40 -2.82 -47.78 32.46
C ASP A 40 -2.57 -47.95 30.96
N TYR A 41 -1.30 -47.81 30.56
CA TYR A 41 -0.91 -47.94 29.16
C TYR A 41 -1.02 -49.37 28.66
N GLU A 42 -0.98 -50.39 29.51
CA GLU A 42 -1.12 -51.77 29.07
C GLU A 42 -2.52 -52.02 28.52
N GLU A 43 -3.54 -51.71 29.31
CA GLU A 43 -4.94 -51.91 28.89
C GLU A 43 -5.35 -50.91 27.80
N LEU A 44 -4.87 -49.66 27.87
CA LEU A 44 -5.18 -48.64 26.86
C LEU A 44 -4.65 -49.02 25.46
N LEU A 45 -3.45 -49.60 25.37
CA LEU A 45 -2.79 -49.87 24.09
C LEU A 45 -3.17 -51.23 23.49
N LYS A 46 -3.74 -52.14 24.29
CA LYS A 46 -4.16 -53.50 23.89
C LYS A 46 -5.02 -53.59 22.62
N PRO A 47 -5.96 -52.67 22.32
CA PRO A 47 -6.77 -52.74 21.11
C PRO A 47 -6.04 -52.33 19.81
N TYR A 48 -4.81 -51.81 19.91
CA TYR A 48 -4.11 -51.14 18.82
C TYR A 48 -2.86 -51.89 18.37
N HIS A 49 -2.66 -51.95 17.05
CA HIS A 49 -1.55 -52.65 16.41
C HIS A 49 -0.31 -51.75 16.26
N ARG A 50 -0.54 -50.43 16.22
CA ARG A 50 0.47 -49.37 16.14
C ARG A 50 0.05 -48.20 17.03
N VAL A 51 1.03 -47.52 17.61
CA VAL A 51 0.81 -46.38 18.50
C VAL A 51 1.76 -45.26 18.07
N PHE A 52 1.21 -44.16 17.58
CA PHE A 52 1.91 -42.93 17.31
C PHE A 52 1.77 -42.04 18.53
N ALA A 53 2.84 -41.85 19.29
CA ALA A 53 2.79 -41.16 20.57
C ALA A 53 3.68 -39.92 20.54
N HIS A 54 3.18 -38.76 21.00
CA HIS A 54 4.07 -37.62 21.22
C HIS A 54 5.22 -38.02 22.13
N LEU A 55 6.42 -37.52 21.85
CA LEU A 55 7.66 -37.98 22.47
C LEU A 55 7.58 -38.19 24.00
N PRO A 56 7.04 -37.27 24.83
CA PRO A 56 6.93 -37.52 26.27
C PRO A 56 6.02 -38.70 26.64
N VAL A 57 4.94 -38.89 25.88
CA VAL A 57 4.03 -40.03 26.07
C VAL A 57 4.70 -41.32 25.62
N ALA A 58 5.45 -41.29 24.51
CA ALA A 58 6.22 -42.45 24.04
C ALA A 58 7.25 -42.90 25.08
N VAL A 59 7.97 -41.94 25.69
CA VAL A 59 8.92 -42.21 26.79
C VAL A 59 8.20 -42.85 27.97
N LYS A 60 7.07 -42.31 28.41
CA LYS A 60 6.29 -42.86 29.55
C LYS A 60 5.75 -44.27 29.27
N ILE A 61 5.28 -44.53 28.05
CA ILE A 61 4.85 -45.87 27.63
C ILE A 61 6.03 -46.85 27.71
N ARG A 62 7.21 -46.46 27.23
CA ARG A 62 8.42 -47.30 27.25
C ARG A 62 8.96 -47.54 28.66
N GLU A 63 8.87 -46.55 29.54
CA GLU A 63 9.22 -46.71 30.96
C GLU A 63 8.33 -47.76 31.65
N GLN A 64 7.04 -47.83 31.32
CA GLN A 64 6.11 -48.78 31.93
C GLN A 64 6.10 -50.16 31.27
N LEU A 65 6.16 -50.22 29.94
CA LEU A 65 5.94 -51.46 29.16
C LEU A 65 7.20 -51.99 28.47
N GLY A 66 8.33 -51.28 28.55
CA GLY A 66 9.56 -51.59 27.82
C GLY A 66 9.59 -51.05 26.38
N GLU A 67 10.74 -51.20 25.72
CA GLU A 67 10.89 -50.89 24.29
C GLU A 67 10.07 -51.85 23.43
N GLY A 68 9.45 -51.34 22.37
CA GLY A 68 8.65 -52.18 21.47
C GLY A 68 8.34 -51.53 20.12
N ASP A 69 8.43 -52.34 19.07
CA ASP A 69 8.27 -51.92 17.66
C ASP A 69 6.89 -51.33 17.32
N LYS A 70 5.92 -51.48 18.22
CA LYS A 70 4.58 -50.90 18.04
C LYS A 70 4.51 -49.41 18.35
N ILE A 71 5.50 -48.83 19.05
CA ILE A 71 5.48 -47.43 19.51
C ILE A 71 6.36 -46.55 18.61
N VAL A 72 5.70 -45.69 17.83
CA VAL A 72 6.33 -44.71 16.94
C VAL A 72 6.29 -43.34 17.63
N PRO A 73 7.44 -42.75 18.01
CA PRO A 73 7.47 -41.40 18.56
C PRO A 73 7.15 -40.39 17.46
N ILE A 74 6.32 -39.40 17.79
CA ILE A 74 5.97 -38.29 16.89
C ILE A 74 6.31 -36.95 17.55
N PRO A 75 6.86 -35.98 16.80
CA PRO A 75 7.25 -34.71 17.39
C PRO A 75 6.02 -33.85 17.66
N ARG A 76 6.06 -33.07 18.75
CA ARG A 76 5.10 -31.98 18.95
C ARG A 76 5.57 -30.76 18.17
N LEU A 77 4.65 -30.12 17.46
CA LEU A 77 4.94 -28.82 16.84
C LEU A 77 4.71 -27.72 17.87
N SER A 78 5.80 -27.23 18.46
CA SER A 78 5.79 -26.02 19.30
C SER A 78 6.82 -25.05 18.77
N PHE A 79 6.37 -23.83 18.51
CA PHE A 79 7.21 -22.77 17.96
C PHE A 79 6.70 -21.41 18.43
N ALA A 80 7.36 -20.85 19.45
CA ALA A 80 7.01 -19.55 20.01
C ALA A 80 7.59 -18.37 19.20
N GLY A 81 8.43 -18.61 18.18
CA GLY A 81 9.10 -17.56 17.42
C GLY A 81 8.18 -16.58 16.69
N LEU A 82 7.00 -17.04 16.27
CA LEU A 82 5.97 -16.19 15.66
C LEU A 82 5.05 -15.53 16.70
N HIS A 83 5.05 -16.03 17.94
CA HIS A 83 4.20 -15.55 19.03
C HIS A 83 4.98 -15.42 20.35
N PRO A 84 6.07 -14.63 20.37
CA PRO A 84 6.92 -14.47 21.56
C PRO A 84 6.17 -13.81 22.72
N ASP A 85 5.07 -13.12 22.43
CA ASP A 85 4.21 -12.48 23.42
C ASP A 85 3.22 -13.45 24.10
N ASN A 86 3.28 -14.76 23.86
CA ASN A 86 2.39 -15.71 24.50
C ASN A 86 2.99 -16.27 25.80
N ALA A 87 2.19 -16.32 26.87
CA ALA A 87 2.55 -16.99 28.12
C ALA A 87 1.35 -17.66 28.81
N TYR A 88 1.66 -18.61 29.71
CA TYR A 88 0.68 -19.14 30.67
C TYR A 88 0.86 -18.45 32.01
N VAL A 89 -0.25 -18.10 32.66
CA VAL A 89 -0.26 -17.52 34.00
C VAL A 89 -0.98 -18.47 34.96
N THR A 90 -0.49 -18.58 36.18
CA THR A 90 -1.13 -19.34 37.25
C THR A 90 -1.65 -18.39 38.32
N HIS A 91 -2.91 -18.54 38.72
CA HIS A 91 -3.55 -17.81 39.81
C HIS A 91 -4.19 -18.83 40.77
N LYS A 92 -3.91 -18.72 42.07
CA LYS A 92 -4.36 -19.66 43.12
C LYS A 92 -4.01 -21.12 42.80
N GLY A 93 -2.79 -21.33 42.29
CA GLY A 93 -2.29 -22.66 41.91
C GLY A 93 -2.95 -23.29 40.68
N LYS A 94 -3.83 -22.58 39.97
CA LYS A 94 -4.51 -23.07 38.76
C LYS A 94 -4.16 -22.21 37.55
N ARG A 95 -4.21 -22.81 36.35
CA ARG A 95 -4.04 -22.08 35.10
C ARG A 95 -5.15 -21.03 34.96
N ALA A 96 -4.75 -19.77 34.86
CA ALA A 96 -5.66 -18.65 34.70
C ALA A 96 -6.08 -18.50 33.23
N HIS A 97 -7.21 -17.83 33.01
CA HIS A 97 -7.67 -17.43 31.69
C HIS A 97 -7.53 -15.93 31.51
N SER A 98 -7.13 -15.53 30.30
CA SER A 98 -7.25 -14.21 29.72
C SER A 98 -8.62 -14.07 29.00
N PRO A 99 -8.92 -12.93 28.36
CA PRO A 99 -10.15 -12.77 27.57
C PRO A 99 -10.31 -13.82 26.46
N THR A 100 -9.20 -14.32 25.92
CA THR A 100 -9.22 -15.27 24.80
C THR A 100 -9.07 -16.73 25.22
N GLY A 101 -8.69 -17.04 26.45
CA GLY A 101 -8.44 -18.42 26.90
C GLY A 101 -7.23 -18.53 27.80
N ALA A 102 -6.55 -19.67 27.78
CA ALA A 102 -5.44 -19.93 28.71
C ALA A 102 -4.15 -19.15 28.39
N LEU A 103 -4.04 -18.53 27.21
CA LEU A 103 -2.87 -17.76 26.79
C LEU A 103 -3.02 -16.29 27.15
N HIS A 104 -1.97 -15.72 27.73
CA HIS A 104 -1.86 -14.31 28.09
C HIS A 104 -0.83 -13.63 27.20
N SER A 105 -1.01 -12.34 26.94
CA SER A 105 0.05 -11.48 26.41
C SER A 105 1.08 -11.21 27.52
N THR A 106 2.35 -11.49 27.26
CA THR A 106 3.46 -11.16 28.17
C THR A 106 3.57 -9.65 28.38
N ILE A 107 3.22 -8.85 27.37
CA ILE A 107 3.21 -7.39 27.45
C ILE A 107 2.08 -6.92 28.37
N ALA A 108 0.82 -7.30 28.11
CA ALA A 108 -0.31 -6.87 28.93
C ALA A 108 -0.19 -7.36 30.38
N PHE A 109 0.13 -8.65 30.55
CA PHE A 109 0.30 -9.23 31.88
C PHE A 109 1.49 -8.61 32.61
N GLY A 110 2.61 -8.37 31.92
CA GLY A 110 3.79 -7.74 32.50
C GLY A 110 3.59 -6.31 32.94
N ALA A 111 2.90 -5.53 32.11
CA ALA A 111 2.54 -4.18 32.46
C ALA A 111 1.71 -4.17 33.76
N TRP A 112 0.64 -4.97 33.84
CA TRP A 112 -0.15 -5.09 35.07
C TRP A 112 0.66 -5.60 36.26
N TRP A 113 1.50 -6.62 36.06
CA TRP A 113 2.30 -7.25 37.12
C TRP A 113 3.27 -6.26 37.77
N HIS A 114 3.94 -5.45 36.95
CA HIS A 114 4.90 -4.45 37.40
C HIS A 114 4.25 -3.11 37.78
N GLY A 115 2.93 -2.96 37.62
CA GLY A 115 2.22 -1.73 37.98
C GLY A 115 2.34 -0.60 36.95
N VAL A 116 2.63 -0.95 35.69
CA VAL A 116 2.49 -0.04 34.55
C VAL A 116 1.00 0.18 34.29
N ASP A 117 0.64 1.43 34.02
CA ASP A 117 -0.73 1.85 33.74
C ASP A 117 -1.29 1.18 32.48
N ARG A 118 -2.60 0.94 32.47
CA ARG A 118 -3.30 0.27 31.37
C ARG A 118 -3.12 0.99 30.04
N GLU A 119 -3.22 2.32 30.04
CA GLU A 119 -3.10 3.10 28.80
C GLU A 119 -1.66 3.08 28.29
N VAL A 120 -0.68 3.04 29.21
CA VAL A 120 0.73 2.84 28.83
C VAL A 120 0.94 1.43 28.26
N ALA A 121 0.31 0.40 28.82
CA ALA A 121 0.43 -0.98 28.33
C ALA A 121 -0.02 -1.12 26.87
N LYS A 122 -1.10 -0.43 26.47
CA LYS A 122 -1.60 -0.42 25.09
C LYS A 122 -0.56 0.12 24.09
N THR A 123 0.29 1.04 24.51
CA THR A 123 1.34 1.62 23.64
C THR A 123 2.60 0.76 23.53
N LEU A 124 2.69 -0.36 24.26
CA LEU A 124 3.90 -1.19 24.30
C LEU A 124 3.98 -2.19 23.14
N TYR A 125 2.99 -2.30 22.25
CA TYR A 125 3.03 -3.24 21.13
C TYR A 125 3.67 -2.57 19.90
N THR A 126 5.00 -2.45 19.92
CA THR A 126 5.78 -1.79 18.86
C THR A 126 7.09 -2.54 18.60
N SER A 127 7.70 -2.32 17.42
CA SER A 127 9.02 -2.90 17.09
C SER A 127 10.07 -2.64 18.17
N GLN A 128 10.12 -1.41 18.73
CA GLN A 128 11.11 -1.07 19.75
C GLN A 128 10.91 -1.91 21.02
N THR A 129 9.66 -2.06 21.48
CA THR A 129 9.37 -2.94 22.64
C THR A 129 9.74 -4.38 22.34
N PHE A 130 9.50 -4.87 21.13
CA PHE A 130 9.82 -6.24 20.76
C PHE A 130 11.33 -6.49 20.80
N ASP A 131 12.14 -5.52 20.35
CA ASP A 131 13.59 -5.58 20.46
C ASP A 131 14.06 -5.47 21.92
N ASP A 132 13.49 -4.57 22.72
CA ASP A 132 13.81 -4.42 24.15
C ASP A 132 13.48 -5.71 24.95
N LEU A 133 12.38 -6.37 24.60
CA LEU A 133 11.96 -7.67 25.16
C LEU A 133 12.68 -8.86 24.51
N ARG A 134 13.59 -8.61 23.57
CA ARG A 134 14.39 -9.63 22.86
C ARG A 134 13.53 -10.69 22.18
N PHE A 135 12.42 -10.28 21.58
CA PHE A 135 11.52 -11.18 20.86
C PHE A 135 12.20 -11.88 19.67
N SER A 136 13.26 -11.30 19.11
CA SER A 136 14.09 -11.97 18.08
C SER A 136 14.71 -13.28 18.55
N ASP A 137 15.06 -13.39 19.84
CA ASP A 137 15.75 -14.57 20.37
C ASP A 137 14.82 -15.79 20.42
N TYR A 138 13.51 -15.55 20.55
CA TYR A 138 12.51 -16.63 20.54
C TYR A 138 12.52 -17.38 19.22
N PHE A 139 12.81 -16.73 18.09
CA PHE A 139 12.74 -17.37 16.79
C PHE A 139 13.80 -18.45 16.63
N GLU A 140 15.07 -18.11 16.84
CA GLU A 140 16.16 -19.09 16.73
C GLU A 140 16.09 -20.14 17.84
N ASN A 141 15.74 -19.75 19.08
CA ASN A 141 15.59 -20.72 20.17
C ASN A 141 14.44 -21.71 19.91
N ALA A 142 13.29 -21.23 19.43
CA ALA A 142 12.15 -22.08 19.10
C ALA A 142 12.48 -23.02 17.94
N LYS A 143 13.25 -22.57 16.95
CA LYS A 143 13.74 -23.38 15.85
C LYS A 143 14.67 -24.51 16.33
N THR A 144 15.60 -24.22 17.23
CA THR A 144 16.46 -25.23 17.85
C THR A 144 15.65 -26.28 18.61
N VAL A 145 14.66 -25.85 19.41
CA VAL A 145 13.79 -26.77 20.17
C VAL A 145 12.95 -27.64 19.24
N LEU A 146 12.36 -27.03 18.19
CA LEU A 146 11.55 -27.74 17.20
C LEU A 146 12.37 -28.83 16.50
N PHE A 147 13.57 -28.49 16.03
CA PHE A 147 14.43 -29.47 15.34
C PHE A 147 14.92 -30.56 16.28
N LYS A 148 15.25 -30.22 17.53
CA LYS A 148 15.62 -31.22 18.52
C LYS A 148 14.48 -32.22 18.78
N GLU A 149 13.24 -31.76 18.94
CA GLU A 149 12.09 -32.64 19.12
C GLU A 149 11.89 -33.55 17.90
N GLY A 150 12.11 -33.04 16.67
CA GLY A 150 12.11 -33.83 15.45
C GLY A 150 13.22 -34.90 15.44
N ASP A 151 14.45 -34.50 15.71
CA ASP A 151 15.63 -35.37 15.72
C ASP A 151 15.48 -36.50 16.77
N GLU A 152 14.94 -36.20 17.96
CA GLU A 152 14.64 -37.19 19.01
C GLU A 152 13.53 -38.19 18.60
N CYS A 153 12.67 -37.81 17.66
CA CYS A 153 11.68 -38.70 17.05
C CYS A 153 12.21 -39.42 15.79
N GLY A 154 13.42 -39.12 15.33
CA GLY A 154 13.94 -39.62 14.05
C GLY A 154 13.27 -39.00 12.83
N ILE A 155 12.75 -37.77 12.95
CA ILE A 155 12.04 -37.03 11.90
C ILE A 155 12.79 -35.73 11.59
N ASP A 156 13.35 -35.59 10.40
CA ASP A 156 13.98 -34.33 9.98
C ASP A 156 12.92 -33.29 9.59
N LEU A 157 12.71 -32.31 10.47
CA LEU A 157 11.72 -31.23 10.28
C LEU A 157 12.25 -30.06 9.46
N ARG A 158 13.55 -30.01 9.14
CA ARG A 158 14.17 -28.85 8.48
C ARG A 158 13.56 -28.56 7.10
N PRO A 159 13.30 -29.54 6.22
CA PRO A 159 12.66 -29.27 4.92
C PRO A 159 11.23 -28.75 5.06
N LEU A 160 10.44 -29.33 5.97
CA LEU A 160 9.07 -28.89 6.23
C LEU A 160 9.05 -27.47 6.80
N PHE A 161 9.92 -27.17 7.76
CA PHE A 161 10.03 -25.81 8.32
C PHE A 161 10.36 -24.77 7.24
N GLN A 162 11.28 -25.08 6.32
CA GLN A 162 11.59 -24.19 5.20
C GLN A 162 10.39 -23.97 4.26
N ALA A 163 9.58 -25.02 4.03
CA ALA A 163 8.36 -24.89 3.23
C ALA A 163 7.29 -24.05 3.96
N TRP A 164 7.14 -24.26 5.27
CA TRP A 164 6.21 -23.51 6.12
C TRP A 164 6.54 -22.03 6.19
N MET A 165 7.82 -21.66 6.31
CA MET A 165 8.27 -20.26 6.35
C MET A 165 8.16 -19.55 5.00
N LYS A 166 8.09 -20.28 3.88
CA LYS A 166 7.86 -19.71 2.55
C LYS A 166 6.38 -19.53 2.22
N ALA A 167 5.48 -20.07 3.03
CA ALA A 167 4.07 -19.83 2.88
C ALA A 167 3.73 -18.43 3.41
N ASP A 168 2.85 -17.71 2.73
CA ASP A 168 2.40 -16.39 3.19
C ASP A 168 1.65 -16.50 4.54
N ASP A 169 1.03 -17.64 4.84
CA ASP A 169 0.29 -17.86 6.08
C ASP A 169 1.16 -18.39 7.24
N PRO A 170 1.00 -17.87 8.47
CA PRO A 170 1.64 -18.42 9.65
C PRO A 170 1.35 -19.91 9.84
N PHE A 171 2.41 -20.72 9.94
CA PHE A 171 2.28 -22.16 10.20
C PHE A 171 1.87 -22.49 11.64
N MET A 172 1.81 -21.49 12.51
CA MET A 172 1.37 -21.58 13.89
C MET A 172 0.24 -20.59 14.16
N LEU A 173 -0.75 -20.99 14.96
CA LEU A 173 -1.84 -20.15 15.47
C LEU A 173 -1.53 -19.58 16.86
N THR A 174 -0.67 -20.28 17.61
CA THR A 174 -0.16 -19.91 18.93
C THR A 174 1.23 -20.54 19.12
N MET A 175 1.85 -20.44 20.30
CA MET A 175 3.15 -21.09 20.56
C MET A 175 3.16 -22.62 20.42
N ASN A 176 1.99 -23.28 20.50
CA ASN A 176 1.86 -24.73 20.54
C ASN A 176 0.64 -25.28 19.78
N HIS A 177 -0.11 -24.42 19.10
CA HIS A 177 -1.17 -24.82 18.18
C HIS A 177 -0.72 -24.54 16.74
N PRO A 178 -0.21 -25.54 16.00
CA PRO A 178 0.08 -25.40 14.58
C PRO A 178 -1.21 -25.22 13.76
N ALA A 179 -1.07 -24.62 12.57
CA ALA A 179 -2.11 -24.66 11.55
C ALA A 179 -2.34 -26.12 11.07
N ALA A 180 -3.45 -26.35 10.38
CA ALA A 180 -3.84 -27.69 9.94
C ALA A 180 -2.81 -28.34 8.99
N ARG A 181 -2.33 -27.57 8.01
CA ARG A 181 -1.40 -28.02 6.98
C ARG A 181 -0.07 -28.57 7.56
N PRO A 182 0.65 -27.85 8.45
CA PRO A 182 1.85 -28.38 9.09
C PRO A 182 1.66 -29.73 9.80
N LEU A 183 0.52 -29.95 10.46
CA LEU A 183 0.22 -31.23 11.10
C LEU A 183 -0.02 -32.35 10.09
N SER A 184 -0.67 -32.04 8.96
CA SER A 184 -0.92 -33.00 7.89
C SER A 184 0.38 -33.39 7.17
N GLU A 185 1.23 -32.43 6.85
CA GLU A 185 2.55 -32.69 6.23
C GLU A 185 3.47 -33.45 7.19
N LEU A 186 3.42 -33.15 8.49
CA LEU A 186 4.10 -33.94 9.51
C LEU A 186 3.56 -35.38 9.56
N ALA A 187 2.24 -35.55 9.54
CA ALA A 187 1.62 -36.88 9.54
C ALA A 187 2.07 -37.70 8.34
N GLU A 188 2.08 -37.11 7.15
CA GLU A 188 2.58 -37.79 5.96
C GLU A 188 4.04 -38.27 6.13
N LEU A 189 4.93 -37.38 6.60
CA LEU A 189 6.34 -37.70 6.80
C LEU A 189 6.53 -38.83 7.83
N VAL A 190 5.86 -38.73 8.97
CA VAL A 190 5.89 -39.76 10.02
C VAL A 190 5.39 -41.10 9.50
N LEU A 191 4.26 -41.11 8.79
CA LEU A 191 3.66 -42.34 8.27
C LEU A 191 4.58 -43.03 7.26
N ARG A 192 5.22 -42.26 6.37
CA ARG A 192 6.24 -42.78 5.44
C ARG A 192 7.41 -43.40 6.20
N ASN A 193 7.94 -42.71 7.21
CA ASN A 193 9.04 -43.22 8.04
C ASN A 193 8.65 -44.48 8.82
N ALA A 194 7.38 -44.62 9.20
CA ALA A 194 6.84 -45.81 9.85
C ALA A 194 6.54 -46.97 8.87
N GLY A 195 6.92 -46.85 7.59
CA GLY A 195 6.72 -47.89 6.57
C GLY A 195 5.29 -47.96 6.01
N LEU A 196 4.43 -47.00 6.33
CA LEU A 196 3.10 -46.89 5.74
C LEU A 196 3.18 -46.13 4.41
N ARG A 197 2.13 -46.24 3.60
CA ARG A 197 2.06 -45.65 2.25
C ARG A 197 0.94 -44.60 2.21
N PRO A 198 1.14 -43.40 2.79
CA PRO A 198 0.15 -42.34 2.67
C PRO A 198 0.03 -41.88 1.20
N VAL A 199 -1.20 -41.71 0.73
CA VAL A 199 -1.47 -41.05 -0.55
C VAL A 199 -1.43 -39.53 -0.36
N GLY A 200 -0.79 -38.83 -1.29
CA GLY A 200 -0.82 -37.36 -1.30
C GLY A 200 -2.26 -36.89 -1.51
N VAL A 201 -2.72 -35.99 -0.65
CA VAL A 201 -4.09 -35.45 -0.70
C VAL A 201 -4.05 -33.93 -0.84
N SER A 202 -4.81 -33.41 -1.80
CA SER A 202 -5.07 -31.97 -1.99
C SER A 202 -6.25 -31.47 -1.16
N VAL A 203 -6.59 -32.19 -0.08
CA VAL A 203 -7.75 -31.89 0.78
C VAL A 203 -7.24 -31.27 2.07
N ASP A 204 -7.83 -30.14 2.45
CA ASP A 204 -7.51 -29.51 3.72
C ASP A 204 -7.88 -30.44 4.89
N PRO A 205 -6.93 -30.75 5.78
CA PRO A 205 -7.19 -31.60 6.93
C PRO A 205 -8.16 -30.91 7.89
N HIS A 206 -8.96 -31.69 8.62
CA HIS A 206 -9.85 -31.14 9.63
C HIS A 206 -9.05 -30.34 10.67
N HIS A 207 -9.35 -29.05 10.78
CA HIS A 207 -8.58 -28.15 11.63
C HIS A 207 -9.16 -28.04 13.04
N SER A 208 -8.96 -29.08 13.86
CA SER A 208 -9.55 -29.16 15.20
C SER A 208 -9.08 -28.05 16.15
N LEU A 209 -7.92 -27.45 15.88
CA LEU A 209 -7.30 -26.42 16.71
C LEU A 209 -7.91 -25.02 16.53
N LEU A 210 -8.72 -24.77 15.50
CA LEU A 210 -9.36 -23.46 15.31
C LEU A 210 -10.35 -23.11 16.43
N ARG A 211 -10.92 -24.10 17.12
CA ARG A 211 -11.85 -23.87 18.25
C ARG A 211 -11.19 -23.20 19.45
N PHE A 212 -9.85 -23.22 19.54
CA PHE A 212 -9.09 -22.62 20.64
C PHE A 212 -8.77 -21.14 20.34
N SER A 213 -8.08 -20.50 21.28
CA SER A 213 -7.53 -19.15 21.09
C SER A 213 -6.58 -19.11 19.90
N ILE A 214 -6.60 -18.00 19.15
CA ILE A 214 -5.58 -17.66 18.15
C ILE A 214 -4.98 -16.32 18.57
N MET A 215 -3.65 -16.27 18.62
CA MET A 215 -2.90 -15.08 19.03
C MET A 215 -2.32 -14.42 17.78
N PRO A 216 -2.16 -13.09 17.77
CA PRO A 216 -1.64 -12.38 16.60
C PRO A 216 -0.17 -12.69 16.35
N VAL A 217 0.20 -12.72 15.07
CA VAL A 217 1.57 -12.43 14.63
C VAL A 217 1.62 -10.95 14.32
N TYR A 218 2.17 -10.13 15.20
CA TYR A 218 2.17 -8.67 15.04
C TYR A 218 2.81 -8.25 13.71
N PRO A 219 2.32 -7.18 13.04
CA PRO A 219 2.84 -6.73 11.75
C PRO A 219 4.37 -6.58 11.68
N GLU A 220 5.00 -6.12 12.77
CA GLU A 220 6.45 -5.95 12.86
C GLU A 220 7.20 -7.28 12.91
N ILE A 221 6.63 -8.29 13.59
CA ILE A 221 7.18 -9.67 13.62
C ILE A 221 6.97 -10.33 12.25
N ALA A 222 5.77 -10.17 11.68
CA ALA A 222 5.39 -10.67 10.39
C ALA A 222 6.32 -10.16 9.26
N ALA A 223 6.56 -8.85 9.22
CA ALA A 223 7.48 -8.24 8.26
C ALA A 223 8.91 -8.78 8.39
N ARG A 224 9.37 -9.08 9.62
CA ARG A 224 10.71 -9.62 9.86
C ARG A 224 10.91 -11.04 9.33
N TYR A 225 9.87 -11.87 9.36
CA TYR A 225 9.96 -13.29 9.02
C TYR A 225 9.21 -13.69 7.74
N GLY A 226 8.62 -12.72 7.03
CA GLY A 226 7.99 -12.95 5.73
C GLY A 226 6.69 -13.74 5.80
N VAL A 227 5.87 -13.52 6.85
CA VAL A 227 4.55 -14.15 7.01
C VAL A 227 3.46 -13.09 7.14
N ARG A 228 2.19 -13.47 6.98
CA ARG A 228 1.04 -12.58 7.14
C ARG A 228 0.87 -12.17 8.61
N GLY A 229 0.76 -10.85 8.83
CA GLY A 229 0.54 -10.26 10.15
C GLY A 229 -0.93 -10.04 10.50
N SER A 230 -1.18 -9.85 11.80
CA SER A 230 -2.49 -9.52 12.38
C SER A 230 -2.30 -8.83 13.74
N THR A 231 -3.29 -8.08 14.18
CA THR A 231 -3.41 -7.54 15.56
C THR A 231 -4.64 -8.08 16.28
N MET A 232 -5.33 -9.04 15.68
CA MET A 232 -6.58 -9.61 16.20
C MET A 232 -6.32 -10.83 17.08
N PHE A 233 -7.02 -10.89 18.21
CA PHE A 233 -6.97 -12.00 19.15
C PHE A 233 -8.29 -12.78 19.08
N LYS A 234 -8.25 -14.05 18.69
CA LYS A 234 -9.44 -14.90 18.65
C LYS A 234 -9.67 -15.56 19.99
N ARG A 235 -10.91 -15.53 20.45
CA ARG A 235 -11.37 -16.22 21.65
C ARG A 235 -11.53 -17.73 21.43
N ASP A 236 -11.19 -18.49 22.47
CA ASP A 236 -11.51 -19.91 22.60
C ASP A 236 -13.03 -20.10 22.67
N GLU A 237 -13.57 -20.78 21.66
CA GLU A 237 -15.01 -20.92 21.43
C GLU A 237 -15.70 -21.77 22.51
N ARG A 238 -14.91 -22.49 23.30
CA ARG A 238 -15.38 -23.33 24.39
C ARG A 238 -15.67 -22.52 25.66
N LEU A 239 -15.28 -21.25 25.70
CA LEU A 239 -15.59 -20.36 26.82
C LEU A 239 -17.03 -19.84 26.76
N PRO A 240 -17.65 -19.52 27.92
CA PRO A 240 -18.97 -18.91 27.95
C PRO A 240 -19.02 -17.59 27.14
N GLY A 241 -19.90 -17.51 26.14
CA GLY A 241 -19.99 -16.38 25.22
C GLY A 241 -19.58 -16.68 23.77
N GLY A 242 -19.07 -17.89 23.48
CA GLY A 242 -18.84 -18.37 22.11
C GLY A 242 -17.62 -17.76 21.41
N SER A 243 -17.62 -17.82 20.08
CA SER A 243 -16.55 -17.28 19.23
C SER A 243 -16.56 -15.75 19.19
N GLY A 244 -15.39 -15.14 19.07
CA GLY A 244 -15.25 -13.68 18.99
C GLY A 244 -13.82 -13.25 18.73
N LEU A 245 -13.67 -12.01 18.29
CA LEU A 245 -12.38 -11.36 18.07
C LEU A 245 -12.26 -10.16 18.99
N PHE A 246 -11.06 -9.95 19.53
CA PHE A 246 -10.65 -8.70 20.16
C PHE A 246 -9.63 -8.03 19.26
N ASP A 247 -9.75 -6.73 19.04
CA ASP A 247 -8.61 -5.92 18.62
C ASP A 247 -7.62 -5.76 19.78
N LEU A 248 -6.47 -5.15 19.52
CA LEU A 248 -5.41 -4.99 20.52
C LEU A 248 -5.88 -4.22 21.77
N GLU A 249 -6.55 -3.08 21.59
CA GLU A 249 -6.96 -2.24 22.71
C GLU A 249 -8.00 -2.94 23.59
N SER A 250 -9.05 -3.52 22.98
CA SER A 250 -10.08 -4.25 23.70
C SER A 250 -9.55 -5.51 24.38
N PHE A 251 -8.56 -6.19 23.79
CA PHE A 251 -7.88 -7.31 24.42
C PHE A 251 -7.09 -6.88 25.66
N VAL A 252 -6.34 -5.78 25.58
CA VAL A 252 -5.57 -5.23 26.71
C VAL A 252 -6.52 -4.75 27.80
N ASP A 253 -7.60 -4.05 27.46
CA ASP A 253 -8.61 -3.61 28.41
C ASP A 253 -9.23 -4.78 29.17
N ALA A 254 -9.76 -5.77 28.44
CA ALA A 254 -10.37 -6.95 29.06
C ALA A 254 -9.36 -7.77 29.87
N SER A 255 -8.08 -7.79 29.46
CA SER A 255 -7.01 -8.43 30.23
C SER A 255 -6.78 -7.72 31.55
N PHE A 256 -6.66 -6.38 31.55
CA PHE A 256 -6.49 -5.59 32.76
C PHE A 256 -7.70 -5.67 33.69
N ASP A 257 -8.92 -5.75 33.15
CA ASP A 257 -10.13 -5.96 33.95
C ASP A 257 -10.07 -7.29 34.69
N ILE A 258 -9.67 -8.37 34.01
CA ILE A 258 -9.48 -9.69 34.64
C ILE A 258 -8.40 -9.62 35.70
N TYR A 259 -7.22 -9.08 35.37
CA TYR A 259 -6.09 -9.04 36.29
C TYR A 259 -6.36 -8.16 37.51
N GLY A 260 -7.12 -7.08 37.34
CA GLY A 260 -7.54 -6.19 38.44
C GLY A 260 -8.37 -6.89 39.52
N THR A 261 -8.95 -8.06 39.23
CA THR A 261 -9.67 -8.88 40.22
C THR A 261 -8.76 -9.82 41.03
N TRP A 262 -7.48 -9.93 40.67
CA TRP A 262 -6.55 -10.87 41.30
C TRP A 262 -5.73 -10.22 42.40
N ASP A 263 -5.47 -10.98 43.46
CA ASP A 263 -4.40 -10.64 44.40
C ASP A 263 -3.05 -11.08 43.80
N ARG A 264 -2.09 -10.16 43.69
CA ARG A 264 -0.76 -10.47 43.14
C ARG A 264 -0.03 -11.53 43.97
N ALA A 265 -0.31 -11.67 45.27
CA ALA A 265 0.28 -12.70 46.11
C ALA A 265 -0.13 -14.13 45.70
N ASP A 266 -1.31 -14.26 45.06
CA ASP A 266 -1.84 -15.52 44.58
C ASP A 266 -1.44 -15.85 43.14
N VAL A 267 -0.67 -14.97 42.49
CA VAL A 267 -0.27 -15.11 41.09
C VAL A 267 1.19 -15.55 41.01
N SER A 268 1.40 -16.65 40.27
CA SER A 268 2.74 -17.14 39.95
C SER A 268 3.05 -16.80 38.49
N PRO A 269 3.85 -15.76 38.21
CA PRO A 269 4.19 -15.38 36.85
C PRO A 269 5.06 -16.45 36.18
N HIS A 270 4.88 -16.64 34.87
CA HIS A 270 5.74 -17.49 34.06
C HIS A 270 7.21 -17.03 34.14
N GLY A 271 8.16 -17.95 33.96
CA GLY A 271 9.60 -17.64 34.00
C GLY A 271 10.05 -16.54 33.02
N VAL A 272 9.25 -16.28 31.98
CA VAL A 272 9.43 -15.20 30.98
C VAL A 272 9.37 -13.80 31.62
N MET A 273 8.69 -13.66 32.74
CA MET A 273 8.56 -12.38 33.47
C MET A 273 9.71 -12.13 34.45
N ARG A 274 10.78 -12.92 34.38
CA ARG A 274 12.01 -12.74 35.18
C ARG A 274 13.13 -12.23 34.26
N GLY A 275 14.11 -11.53 34.82
CA GLY A 275 15.25 -11.00 34.05
C GLY A 275 14.85 -9.85 33.14
N ALA A 276 15.14 -9.96 31.83
CA ALA A 276 15.00 -8.88 30.85
C ALA A 276 13.60 -8.23 30.79
N HIS A 277 12.52 -9.01 30.93
CA HIS A 277 11.16 -8.45 30.98
C HIS A 277 10.97 -7.56 32.22
N ALA A 278 11.47 -7.98 33.39
CA ALA A 278 11.35 -7.20 34.62
C ALA A 278 12.18 -5.90 34.55
N GLU A 279 13.37 -5.96 33.96
CA GLU A 279 14.21 -4.77 33.70
C GLU A 279 13.54 -3.82 32.72
N PHE A 280 12.94 -4.34 31.64
CA PHE A 280 12.16 -3.56 30.70
C PHE A 280 11.02 -2.81 31.39
N PHE A 281 10.14 -3.50 32.13
CA PHE A 281 9.02 -2.83 32.79
C PHE A 281 9.46 -1.87 33.90
N LYS A 282 10.58 -2.16 34.58
CA LYS A 282 11.20 -1.20 35.50
C LYS A 282 11.64 0.07 34.76
N SER A 283 12.28 -0.06 33.60
CA SER A 283 12.66 1.08 32.77
C SER A 283 11.42 1.88 32.30
N VAL A 284 10.31 1.21 32.02
CA VAL A 284 9.04 1.86 31.64
C VAL A 284 8.49 2.71 32.78
N LEU A 285 8.61 2.26 34.04
CA LEU A 285 8.18 3.02 35.22
C LEU A 285 9.11 4.19 35.56
N GLU A 286 10.40 4.07 35.23
CA GLU A 286 11.42 5.10 35.45
C GLU A 286 11.39 6.20 34.38
N ARG A 287 10.71 5.97 33.24
CA ARG A 287 10.45 7.02 32.25
C ARG A 287 9.65 8.14 32.93
N PRO A 288 10.04 9.42 32.77
CA PRO A 288 9.38 10.54 33.44
C PRO A 288 7.87 10.51 33.15
N LYS A 289 7.07 10.39 34.22
CA LYS A 289 5.61 10.35 34.12
C LYS A 289 5.13 11.64 33.44
N PRO A 290 4.38 11.57 32.33
CA PRO A 290 3.78 12.76 31.74
C PRO A 290 2.79 13.37 32.74
N ALA A 291 2.81 14.70 32.87
CA ALA A 291 1.95 15.42 33.80
C ALA A 291 0.46 15.14 33.51
N VAL A 292 -0.29 14.75 34.55
CA VAL A 292 -1.74 14.52 34.50
C VAL A 292 -2.44 15.87 34.41
N ALA A 293 -2.90 16.24 33.22
CA ALA A 293 -3.89 17.29 33.01
C ALA A 293 -5.29 16.64 32.93
N ALA A 294 -6.29 17.32 33.50
CA ALA A 294 -7.70 16.93 33.44
C ALA A 294 -8.07 16.44 32.02
N ARG A 295 -8.40 15.14 31.89
CA ARG A 295 -8.70 14.41 30.64
C ARG A 295 -8.17 15.09 29.37
N GLY A 296 -6.87 15.00 29.15
CA GLY A 296 -6.24 15.34 27.88
C GLY A 296 -5.41 14.16 27.40
N LEU A 297 -5.68 13.68 26.17
CA LEU A 297 -4.79 12.78 25.43
C LEU A 297 -3.33 13.24 25.66
N GLY A 298 -2.43 12.30 25.96
CA GLY A 298 -0.99 12.59 26.08
C GLY A 298 -0.44 13.27 24.82
N PRO A 299 0.85 13.64 24.76
CA PRO A 299 1.49 14.01 23.50
C PRO A 299 1.32 12.92 22.45
N HIS A 300 0.24 13.02 21.69
CA HIS A 300 0.02 12.24 20.49
C HIS A 300 1.16 12.58 19.51
N PRO A 301 1.51 11.72 18.56
CA PRO A 301 2.58 11.99 17.59
C PRO A 301 2.35 13.29 16.81
N TYR A 302 1.10 13.77 16.74
CA TYR A 302 0.74 15.08 16.18
C TYR A 302 0.92 16.28 17.14
N LYS A 303 1.41 16.09 18.38
CA LYS A 303 1.62 17.16 19.38
C LYS A 303 3.00 17.73 19.15
N GLY A 304 3.04 18.96 18.67
CA GLY A 304 4.29 19.63 18.30
C GLY A 304 4.67 19.48 16.82
N ILE A 305 3.88 18.75 16.01
CA ILE A 305 4.07 18.79 14.56
C ILE A 305 3.89 20.22 14.05
N PRO A 306 4.58 20.58 12.96
CA PRO A 306 4.41 21.86 12.30
C PRO A 306 2.95 22.18 12.01
N ALA A 307 2.60 23.47 12.03
CA ALA A 307 1.21 23.92 11.82
C ALA A 307 0.58 23.34 10.54
N HIS A 308 1.35 23.27 9.45
CA HIS A 308 0.89 22.73 8.17
C HIS A 308 0.56 21.23 8.19
N GLN A 309 1.00 20.46 9.20
CA GLN A 309 0.67 19.04 9.36
C GLN A 309 -0.55 18.80 10.28
N ASN A 310 -1.11 19.86 10.87
CA ASN A 310 -2.25 19.78 11.77
C ASN A 310 -3.44 20.57 11.19
N TRP A 311 -4.53 19.89 10.83
CA TRP A 311 -5.70 20.52 10.19
C TRP A 311 -6.18 21.78 10.91
N ARG A 312 -6.36 21.68 12.24
CA ARG A 312 -6.82 22.79 13.06
C ARG A 312 -5.90 24.00 12.91
N LYS A 313 -4.59 23.80 13.04
CA LYS A 313 -3.59 24.88 12.94
C LYS A 313 -3.38 25.39 11.51
N ALA A 314 -3.62 24.56 10.51
CA ALA A 314 -3.44 24.91 9.11
C ALA A 314 -4.61 25.74 8.55
N PHE A 315 -5.82 25.60 9.11
CA PHE A 315 -7.03 26.20 8.54
C PHE A 315 -7.88 27.05 9.51
N GLU A 316 -7.95 26.72 10.81
CA GLU A 316 -8.81 27.48 11.74
C GLU A 316 -8.26 28.90 11.94
N GLY A 317 -9.02 29.91 11.52
CA GLY A 317 -8.62 31.32 11.60
C GLY A 317 -7.65 31.78 10.50
N VAL A 318 -7.31 30.92 9.53
CA VAL A 318 -6.48 31.26 8.37
C VAL A 318 -7.40 31.66 7.21
N ALA A 319 -7.16 32.82 6.60
CA ALA A 319 -7.93 33.24 5.44
C ALA A 319 -7.58 32.37 4.22
N ALA A 320 -8.53 32.11 3.32
CA ALA A 320 -8.32 31.21 2.18
C ALA A 320 -7.13 31.60 1.29
N LYS A 321 -6.86 32.90 1.13
CA LYS A 321 -5.72 33.43 0.37
C LYS A 321 -4.35 33.23 1.04
N ASP A 322 -4.33 32.86 2.32
CA ASP A 322 -3.13 32.68 3.13
C ASP A 322 -2.80 31.18 3.36
N VAL A 323 -3.66 30.28 2.88
CA VAL A 323 -3.47 28.82 2.97
C VAL A 323 -2.35 28.37 2.03
N ASP A 324 -1.25 27.90 2.59
CA ASP A 324 -0.04 27.51 1.86
C ASP A 324 0.32 26.02 2.10
N PRO A 325 -0.08 25.10 1.21
CA PRO A 325 0.27 23.68 1.33
C PRO A 325 1.69 23.36 0.86
N VAL A 326 2.46 24.35 0.38
CA VAL A 326 3.81 24.13 -0.17
C VAL A 326 4.84 24.16 0.97
N VAL A 327 5.09 22.99 1.55
CA VAL A 327 5.93 22.86 2.76
C VAL A 327 7.43 23.01 2.47
N SER A 328 7.90 22.37 1.39
CA SER A 328 9.29 22.46 0.96
C SER A 328 9.38 22.17 -0.54
N SER A 329 9.86 23.14 -1.30
CA SER A 329 10.31 22.90 -2.67
C SER A 329 11.82 22.66 -2.65
N ARG A 330 12.24 21.53 -3.22
CA ARG A 330 13.66 21.24 -3.47
C ARG A 330 14.20 21.99 -4.69
N PHE A 331 13.35 22.76 -5.38
CA PHE A 331 13.71 23.50 -6.58
C PHE A 331 13.78 25.01 -6.34
N ARG A 332 14.71 25.65 -7.06
CA ARG A 332 14.93 27.09 -7.10
C ARG A 332 15.21 27.48 -8.54
N VAL A 333 14.13 27.67 -9.29
CA VAL A 333 14.14 28.16 -10.67
C VAL A 333 14.60 29.62 -10.66
N THR A 334 15.55 29.93 -11.52
CA THR A 334 16.11 31.26 -11.74
C THR A 334 15.68 31.79 -13.11
N GLY A 335 15.85 33.09 -13.34
CA GLY A 335 15.60 33.68 -14.67
C GLY A 335 16.50 33.15 -15.80
N LYS A 336 17.49 32.30 -15.50
CA LYS A 336 18.36 31.67 -16.51
C LYS A 336 17.85 30.30 -16.95
N ASP A 337 17.12 29.60 -16.08
CA ASP A 337 16.69 28.23 -16.32
C ASP A 337 15.55 28.18 -17.32
N LYS A 338 15.70 27.40 -18.39
CA LYS A 338 14.67 27.18 -19.41
C LYS A 338 13.56 26.29 -18.85
N VAL A 339 12.41 26.89 -18.56
CA VAL A 339 11.24 26.18 -18.04
C VAL A 339 10.29 25.84 -19.18
N ALA A 340 10.24 24.58 -19.56
CA ALA A 340 9.26 24.06 -20.52
C ALA A 340 7.97 23.61 -19.82
N THR A 341 6.80 23.80 -20.45
CA THR A 341 5.50 23.44 -19.88
C THR A 341 4.63 22.64 -20.86
N ALA A 342 4.10 21.50 -20.44
CA ALA A 342 3.07 20.74 -21.18
C ALA A 342 1.94 20.32 -20.24
N GLY A 343 0.80 19.89 -20.80
CA GLY A 343 -0.31 19.37 -20.00
C GLY A 343 -1.68 19.87 -20.45
N SER A 344 -2.61 19.89 -19.49
CA SER A 344 -3.95 20.46 -19.66
C SER A 344 -3.95 21.99 -19.87
N CYS A 345 -5.13 22.56 -20.10
CA CYS A 345 -5.34 24.01 -20.19
C CYS A 345 -4.84 24.77 -18.95
N PHE A 346 -4.89 24.15 -17.78
CA PHE A 346 -4.42 24.79 -16.54
C PHE A 346 -2.91 25.10 -16.58
N ALA A 347 -2.12 24.33 -17.33
CA ALA A 347 -0.68 24.59 -17.50
C ALA A 347 -0.40 25.95 -18.17
N GLN A 348 -1.35 26.48 -18.95
CA GLN A 348 -1.21 27.78 -19.61
C GLN A 348 -1.18 28.92 -18.59
N HIS A 349 -1.91 28.80 -17.47
CA HIS A 349 -1.84 29.78 -16.38
C HIS A 349 -0.44 29.81 -15.75
N LEU A 350 0.18 28.64 -15.60
CA LEU A 350 1.54 28.54 -15.09
C LEU A 350 2.57 29.11 -16.07
N ALA A 351 2.45 28.81 -17.36
CA ALA A 351 3.27 29.41 -18.41
C ALA A 351 3.23 30.96 -18.38
N LYS A 352 2.01 31.53 -18.32
CA LYS A 352 1.80 32.98 -18.24
C LYS A 352 2.43 33.58 -16.98
N ALA A 353 2.29 32.92 -15.83
CA ALA A 353 2.87 33.42 -14.58
C ALA A 353 4.39 33.33 -14.54
N LEU A 354 4.98 32.26 -15.08
CA LEU A 354 6.43 32.14 -15.24
C LEU A 354 6.97 33.31 -16.04
N HIS A 355 6.35 33.60 -17.19
CA HIS A 355 6.74 34.74 -18.03
C HIS A 355 6.64 36.09 -17.29
N ARG A 356 5.53 36.35 -16.59
CA ARG A 356 5.31 37.59 -15.82
C ARG A 356 6.29 37.76 -14.65
N SER A 357 6.76 36.66 -14.08
CA SER A 357 7.64 36.67 -12.89
C SER A 357 9.13 36.92 -13.18
N GLY A 358 9.49 37.14 -14.45
CA GLY A 358 10.90 37.26 -14.87
C GLY A 358 11.64 35.93 -14.92
N LEU A 359 10.93 34.80 -14.81
CA LEU A 359 11.48 33.47 -15.06
C LEU A 359 11.49 33.19 -16.57
N ASN A 360 12.46 32.40 -17.01
CA ASN A 360 12.60 32.05 -18.43
C ASN A 360 11.60 30.96 -18.81
N TYR A 361 10.37 31.39 -19.11
CA TYR A 361 9.39 30.56 -19.79
C TYR A 361 9.89 30.22 -21.19
N TYR A 362 10.26 28.96 -21.40
CA TYR A 362 10.95 28.52 -22.60
C TYR A 362 9.96 28.15 -23.70
N VAL A 363 9.93 28.95 -24.77
CA VAL A 363 9.16 28.70 -25.99
C VAL A 363 10.12 28.32 -27.12
N ALA A 364 10.22 27.02 -27.40
CA ALA A 364 11.10 26.45 -28.42
C ALA A 364 10.53 26.61 -29.83
N GLU A 365 9.19 26.68 -29.98
CA GLU A 365 8.50 26.91 -31.24
C GLU A 365 7.84 28.29 -31.23
N GLN A 366 8.44 29.25 -31.94
CA GLN A 366 7.98 30.64 -31.99
C GLN A 366 7.16 30.91 -33.25
N GLY A 367 6.16 31.79 -33.11
CA GLY A 367 5.30 32.18 -34.21
C GLY A 367 4.17 33.10 -33.75
N PRO A 368 3.21 33.43 -34.63
CA PRO A 368 2.12 34.34 -34.31
C PRO A 368 1.14 33.75 -33.28
N ALA A 369 0.78 34.51 -32.25
CA ALA A 369 -0.05 34.04 -31.14
C ALA A 369 -1.43 33.53 -31.61
N GLU A 370 -2.01 34.16 -32.63
CA GLU A 370 -3.29 33.79 -33.23
C GLU A 370 -3.29 32.39 -33.89
N GLN A 371 -2.11 31.80 -34.11
CA GLN A 371 -1.97 30.45 -34.63
C GLN A 371 -1.67 29.43 -33.51
N GLY A 372 -1.72 29.83 -32.23
CA GLY A 372 -1.49 28.96 -31.07
C GLY A 372 -0.03 28.85 -30.62
N TYR A 373 0.86 29.72 -31.11
CA TYR A 373 2.25 29.79 -30.64
C TYR A 373 2.33 30.50 -29.28
N GLY A 374 3.30 30.11 -28.45
CA GLY A 374 3.50 30.70 -27.12
C GLY A 374 2.47 30.29 -26.05
N VAL A 375 1.47 29.47 -26.41
CA VAL A 375 0.52 28.85 -25.45
C VAL A 375 1.24 27.80 -24.60
N TYR A 376 2.10 27.02 -25.25
CA TYR A 376 2.98 26.02 -24.65
C TYR A 376 4.41 26.19 -25.21
N SER A 377 5.35 25.43 -24.66
CA SER A 377 6.76 25.46 -25.08
C SER A 377 6.99 25.00 -26.52
N ALA A 378 6.10 24.16 -27.04
CA ALA A 378 5.96 23.89 -28.47
C ALA A 378 4.47 23.76 -28.82
N ARG A 379 4.13 23.82 -30.11
CA ARG A 379 2.75 23.89 -30.62
C ARG A 379 2.09 22.51 -30.73
N TYR A 380 2.16 21.71 -29.65
CA TYR A 380 1.53 20.39 -29.54
C TYR A 380 0.09 20.45 -29.01
N GLY A 381 -0.40 21.63 -28.60
CA GLY A 381 -1.73 21.77 -28.02
C GLY A 381 -1.84 21.18 -26.60
N ASN A 382 -3.03 20.75 -26.19
CA ASN A 382 -3.21 20.09 -24.91
C ASN A 382 -2.65 18.66 -24.93
N VAL A 383 -1.89 18.30 -23.90
CA VAL A 383 -1.40 16.93 -23.66
C VAL A 383 -2.03 16.44 -22.37
N TYR A 384 -3.20 15.81 -22.47
CA TYR A 384 -4.04 15.49 -21.32
C TYR A 384 -3.59 14.24 -20.57
N THR A 385 -3.18 13.20 -21.30
CA THR A 385 -2.79 11.90 -20.72
C THR A 385 -1.29 11.69 -20.76
N THR A 386 -0.78 10.85 -19.85
CA THR A 386 0.63 10.46 -19.83
C THR A 386 1.01 9.67 -21.09
N THR A 387 0.09 8.88 -21.63
CA THR A 387 0.24 8.17 -22.91
C THR A 387 0.46 9.13 -24.07
N GLN A 388 -0.27 10.25 -24.13
CA GLN A 388 -0.07 11.27 -25.18
C GLN A 388 1.31 11.93 -25.08
N LEU A 389 1.80 12.21 -23.87
CA LEU A 389 3.17 12.71 -23.67
C LEU A 389 4.20 11.69 -24.16
N ASN A 390 4.04 10.44 -23.77
CA ASN A 390 4.94 9.34 -24.15
C ASN A 390 4.98 9.18 -25.69
N GLN A 391 3.81 9.21 -26.31
CA GLN A 391 3.62 9.14 -27.75
C GLN A 391 4.19 10.36 -28.49
N LEU A 392 4.05 11.57 -27.94
CA LEU A 392 4.63 12.78 -28.54
C LEU A 392 6.15 12.65 -28.66
N ILE A 393 6.81 12.14 -27.61
CA ILE A 393 8.25 11.89 -27.61
C ILE A 393 8.61 10.83 -28.66
N ASP A 394 7.92 9.69 -28.67
CA ASP A 394 8.21 8.63 -29.63
C ASP A 394 8.00 9.07 -31.08
N ARG A 395 6.95 9.84 -31.37
CA ARG A 395 6.70 10.40 -32.70
C ARG A 395 7.78 11.41 -33.09
N ALA A 396 8.16 12.30 -32.18
CA ALA A 396 9.20 13.29 -32.45
C ALA A 396 10.58 12.66 -32.73
N TYR A 397 10.88 11.50 -32.14
CA TYR A 397 12.13 10.76 -32.39
C TYR A 397 12.00 9.63 -33.42
N GLY A 398 10.86 9.53 -34.11
CA GLY A 398 10.63 8.53 -35.16
C GLY A 398 10.53 7.08 -34.66
N LYS A 399 10.32 6.88 -33.35
CA LYS A 399 10.09 5.56 -32.73
C LYS A 399 8.65 5.07 -32.92
N PHE A 400 7.72 5.96 -33.23
CA PHE A 400 6.33 5.63 -33.50
C PHE A 400 5.77 6.48 -34.66
N ALA A 401 5.12 5.83 -35.62
CA ALA A 401 4.50 6.45 -36.79
C ALA A 401 3.04 5.96 -36.90
N PRO A 402 2.06 6.77 -36.43
CA PRO A 402 0.64 6.40 -36.48
C PRO A 402 0.12 6.23 -37.90
N VAL A 403 -0.88 5.35 -38.06
CA VAL A 403 -1.62 5.14 -39.31
C VAL A 403 -2.44 6.38 -39.68
N ASP A 404 -3.03 7.05 -38.69
CA ASP A 404 -3.72 8.33 -38.86
C ASP A 404 -2.72 9.47 -39.10
N SER A 405 -2.43 9.74 -40.39
CA SER A 405 -1.50 10.80 -40.80
C SER A 405 -2.14 12.18 -40.92
N ALA A 406 -3.45 12.27 -41.17
CA ALA A 406 -4.20 13.52 -41.23
C ALA A 406 -5.71 13.27 -41.03
N TRP A 407 -6.41 14.22 -40.42
CA TRP A 407 -7.87 14.24 -40.34
C TRP A 407 -8.45 15.35 -41.22
N GLU A 408 -9.53 15.05 -41.92
CA GLU A 408 -10.26 16.03 -42.74
C GLU A 408 -11.26 16.81 -41.87
N ARG A 409 -11.36 18.12 -42.09
CA ARG A 409 -12.35 19.01 -41.49
C ARG A 409 -13.58 19.14 -42.40
N SER A 410 -14.67 19.66 -41.86
CA SER A 410 -15.90 19.93 -42.62
C SER A 410 -15.72 20.93 -43.77
N ASP A 411 -14.69 21.77 -43.75
CA ASP A 411 -14.35 22.73 -44.81
C ASP A 411 -13.39 22.14 -45.89
N GLY A 412 -13.09 20.84 -45.82
CA GLY A 412 -12.21 20.13 -46.76
C GLY A 412 -10.71 20.35 -46.52
N ARG A 413 -10.32 21.03 -45.44
CA ARG A 413 -8.91 21.16 -45.03
C ARG A 413 -8.46 19.99 -44.16
N PHE A 414 -7.15 19.81 -44.04
CA PHE A 414 -6.57 18.75 -43.21
C PHE A 414 -5.95 19.30 -41.92
N VAL A 415 -5.99 18.50 -40.85
CA VAL A 415 -5.32 18.79 -39.57
C VAL A 415 -4.51 17.59 -39.09
N ASP A 416 -3.57 17.85 -38.19
CA ASP A 416 -2.83 16.80 -37.49
C ASP A 416 -3.72 16.19 -36.38
N PRO A 417 -4.02 14.87 -36.41
CA PRO A 417 -4.91 14.21 -35.44
C PRO A 417 -4.51 14.38 -33.97
N PHE A 418 -3.23 14.67 -33.73
CA PHE A 418 -2.65 14.79 -32.39
C PHE A 418 -2.55 16.23 -31.89
N ARG A 419 -2.90 17.20 -32.73
CA ARG A 419 -3.05 18.61 -32.38
C ARG A 419 -4.17 19.25 -33.22
N PRO A 420 -5.38 18.65 -33.25
CA PRO A 420 -6.42 18.94 -34.25
C PRO A 420 -7.01 20.35 -34.11
N GLU A 421 -6.78 21.00 -32.97
CA GLU A 421 -7.24 22.35 -32.66
C GLU A 421 -6.26 23.44 -33.11
N MET A 422 -5.02 23.07 -33.45
CA MET A 422 -4.00 24.04 -33.84
C MET A 422 -4.35 24.59 -35.23
N PRO A 423 -4.59 25.91 -35.39
CA PRO A 423 -5.00 26.47 -36.67
C PRO A 423 -3.89 26.36 -37.71
N LEU A 424 -3.92 25.34 -38.58
CA LEU A 424 -2.92 25.18 -39.63
C LEU A 424 -3.28 26.08 -40.81
N THR A 425 -2.46 27.08 -41.09
CA THR A 425 -2.74 28.09 -42.12
C THR A 425 -2.52 27.59 -43.56
N ARG A 426 -1.84 26.44 -43.74
CA ARG A 426 -1.43 25.91 -45.06
C ARG A 426 -1.86 24.47 -45.36
N CYS A 427 -2.63 23.80 -44.51
CA CYS A 427 -2.93 22.38 -44.69
C CYS A 427 -4.09 22.10 -45.64
N LEU A 428 -3.84 22.26 -46.95
CA LEU A 428 -4.76 21.87 -48.01
C LEU A 428 -4.57 20.41 -48.46
N SER A 429 -3.48 19.76 -48.03
CA SER A 429 -3.18 18.36 -48.33
C SER A 429 -2.56 17.63 -47.13
N VAL A 430 -2.53 16.30 -47.18
CA VAL A 430 -1.83 15.45 -46.19
C VAL A 430 -0.33 15.77 -46.13
N ALA A 431 0.30 16.06 -47.28
CA ALA A 431 1.73 16.40 -47.35
C ALA A 431 2.05 17.73 -46.64
N ASP A 432 1.12 18.69 -46.65
CA ASP A 432 1.27 19.94 -45.90
C ASP A 432 1.26 19.67 -44.38
N VAL A 433 0.35 18.81 -43.91
CA VAL A 433 0.29 18.39 -42.49
C VAL A 433 1.59 17.71 -42.08
N GLU A 434 2.12 16.81 -42.91
CA GLU A 434 3.38 16.11 -42.65
C GLU A 434 4.58 17.06 -42.59
N THR A 435 4.63 18.05 -43.49
CA THR A 435 5.70 19.06 -43.51
C THR A 435 5.68 19.90 -42.24
N GLU A 436 4.51 20.42 -41.86
CA GLU A 436 4.35 21.23 -40.65
C GLU A 436 4.59 20.40 -39.38
N ARG A 437 4.24 19.11 -39.39
CA ARG A 437 4.55 18.18 -38.29
C ARG A 437 6.06 17.94 -38.16
N ALA A 438 6.77 17.77 -39.28
CA ALA A 438 8.22 17.56 -39.25
C ALA A 438 8.95 18.79 -38.67
N GLU A 439 8.49 20.00 -39.03
CA GLU A 439 8.97 21.24 -38.43
C GLU A 439 8.66 21.31 -36.93
N HIS A 440 7.41 21.08 -36.54
CA HIS A 440 7.00 21.02 -35.14
C HIS A 440 7.85 20.03 -34.32
N PHE A 441 8.07 18.80 -34.81
CA PHE A 441 8.89 17.82 -34.12
C PHE A 441 10.35 18.24 -33.96
N ARG A 442 10.90 19.04 -34.88
CA ARG A 442 12.23 19.65 -34.70
C ARG A 442 12.26 20.56 -33.48
N HIS A 443 11.20 21.34 -33.26
CA HIS A 443 11.08 22.19 -32.07
C HIS A 443 10.85 21.39 -30.79
N VAL A 444 10.04 20.33 -30.84
CA VAL A 444 9.84 19.41 -29.70
C VAL A 444 11.14 18.74 -29.27
N ARG A 445 11.93 18.21 -30.23
CA ARG A 445 13.26 17.65 -29.94
C ARG A 445 14.17 18.70 -29.32
N HIS A 446 14.24 19.89 -29.92
CA HIS A 446 15.07 20.98 -29.39
C HIS A 446 14.67 21.41 -27.97
N MET A 447 13.36 21.43 -27.67
CA MET A 447 12.85 21.68 -26.33
C MET A 447 13.36 20.65 -25.34
N ILE A 448 13.18 19.35 -25.63
CA ILE A 448 13.60 18.24 -24.76
C ILE A 448 15.12 18.27 -24.52
N GLU A 449 15.90 18.48 -25.57
CA GLU A 449 17.37 18.51 -25.55
C GLU A 449 17.95 19.65 -24.72
N THR A 450 17.19 20.74 -24.52
CA THR A 450 17.76 22.00 -23.98
C THR A 450 17.02 22.59 -22.79
N MET A 451 15.87 22.04 -22.38
CA MET A 451 15.15 22.51 -21.19
C MET A 451 15.88 22.15 -19.89
N ASP A 452 15.82 23.02 -18.89
CA ASP A 452 16.38 22.76 -17.56
C ASP A 452 15.29 22.20 -16.62
N TYR A 453 14.07 22.72 -16.76
CA TYR A 453 12.89 22.31 -16.01
C TYR A 453 11.76 21.92 -16.96
N PHE A 454 11.10 20.82 -16.67
CA PHE A 454 9.88 20.41 -17.36
C PHE A 454 8.71 20.40 -16.37
N VAL A 455 7.73 21.28 -16.59
CA VAL A 455 6.49 21.29 -15.82
C VAL A 455 5.40 20.56 -16.60
N PHE A 456 4.89 19.47 -16.04
CA PHE A 456 3.82 18.68 -16.64
C PHE A 456 2.56 18.71 -15.77
N THR A 457 1.47 19.23 -16.35
CA THR A 457 0.15 19.29 -15.69
C THR A 457 -0.74 18.16 -16.20
N LEU A 458 -0.93 17.15 -15.34
CA LEU A 458 -1.74 15.97 -15.60
C LEU A 458 -3.22 16.35 -15.72
N GLY A 459 -3.84 16.00 -16.86
CA GLY A 459 -5.17 16.46 -17.23
C GLY A 459 -6.26 15.43 -17.00
N LEU A 460 -6.19 14.31 -17.72
CA LEU A 460 -7.28 13.34 -17.88
C LEU A 460 -6.74 11.90 -17.86
N THR A 461 -7.64 10.96 -17.58
CA THR A 461 -7.42 9.50 -17.75
C THR A 461 -8.22 8.93 -18.91
N GLU A 462 -9.24 9.65 -19.38
CA GLU A 462 -10.08 9.29 -20.51
C GLU A 462 -9.43 9.75 -21.82
N ALA A 463 -9.43 8.89 -22.84
CA ALA A 463 -8.96 9.21 -24.18
C ALA A 463 -9.62 8.33 -25.25
N TRP A 464 -9.30 8.62 -26.50
CA TRP A 464 -9.66 7.79 -27.65
C TRP A 464 -8.42 7.14 -28.24
N ARG A 465 -8.51 5.85 -28.54
CA ARG A 465 -7.41 5.03 -29.03
C ARG A 465 -7.78 4.39 -30.37
N SER A 466 -6.84 4.41 -31.31
CA SER A 466 -6.90 3.63 -32.54
C SER A 466 -6.72 2.14 -32.21
N LYS A 467 -7.67 1.31 -32.65
CA LYS A 467 -7.62 -0.15 -32.57
C LYS A 467 -6.60 -0.76 -33.52
N ILE A 468 -6.11 0.01 -34.49
CA ILE A 468 -5.20 -0.48 -35.53
C ILE A 468 -3.76 -0.53 -35.01
N ASP A 469 -3.32 0.53 -34.35
CA ASP A 469 -1.91 0.76 -33.97
C ASP A 469 -1.73 1.24 -32.53
N GLY A 470 -2.82 1.39 -31.77
CA GLY A 470 -2.79 1.86 -30.39
C GLY A 470 -2.59 3.37 -30.22
N ALA A 471 -2.58 4.16 -31.31
CA ALA A 471 -2.38 5.61 -31.22
C ALA A 471 -3.48 6.27 -30.39
N VAL A 472 -3.09 7.16 -29.46
CA VAL A 472 -4.01 7.86 -28.55
C VAL A 472 -4.15 9.32 -28.96
N PHE A 473 -5.40 9.77 -29.06
CA PHE A 473 -5.77 11.11 -29.55
C PHE A 473 -6.23 12.02 -28.40
N PRO A 474 -5.99 13.36 -28.50
CA PRO A 474 -6.42 14.35 -27.50
C PRO A 474 -7.94 14.49 -27.39
N ILE A 475 -8.66 14.21 -28.47
CA ILE A 475 -10.11 14.30 -28.57
C ILE A 475 -10.66 13.16 -29.41
N ALA A 476 -11.96 12.90 -29.28
CA ALA A 476 -12.65 11.94 -30.11
C ALA A 476 -12.64 12.39 -31.60
N PRO A 477 -12.38 11.47 -32.54
CA PRO A 477 -12.58 11.75 -33.96
C PRO A 477 -14.02 12.26 -34.22
N GLY A 478 -14.15 13.34 -34.97
CA GLY A 478 -15.44 13.99 -35.26
C GLY A 478 -15.80 15.15 -34.32
N VAL A 479 -15.06 15.40 -33.24
CA VAL A 479 -15.27 16.58 -32.38
C VAL A 479 -14.71 17.85 -33.04
N ALA A 480 -13.39 17.88 -33.32
CA ALA A 480 -12.79 19.02 -34.04
C ALA A 480 -12.52 18.73 -35.53
N ALA A 481 -12.20 17.48 -35.85
CA ALA A 481 -11.91 16.99 -37.21
C ALA A 481 -12.01 15.47 -37.26
N GLY A 482 -11.98 14.90 -38.47
CA GLY A 482 -12.11 13.47 -38.70
C GLY A 482 -13.55 12.99 -38.53
N ARG A 483 -13.74 11.67 -38.46
CA ARG A 483 -15.05 11.05 -38.30
C ARG A 483 -14.94 9.86 -37.36
N MET A 484 -15.89 9.77 -36.43
CA MET A 484 -16.00 8.59 -35.57
C MET A 484 -16.31 7.34 -36.39
N ASP A 485 -15.52 6.31 -36.17
CA ASP A 485 -15.64 4.98 -36.77
C ASP A 485 -15.37 3.96 -35.65
N GLU A 486 -16.43 3.30 -35.18
CA GLU A 486 -16.36 2.36 -34.05
C GLU A 486 -15.52 1.12 -34.34
N GLU A 487 -15.25 0.81 -35.61
CA GLU A 487 -14.34 -0.29 -35.98
C GLU A 487 -12.88 0.13 -35.86
N LYS A 488 -12.58 1.43 -35.96
CA LYS A 488 -11.21 1.98 -35.90
C LYS A 488 -10.83 2.55 -34.55
N TYR A 489 -11.79 3.12 -33.83
CA TYR A 489 -11.51 3.84 -32.59
C TYR A 489 -12.28 3.24 -31.41
N GLU A 490 -11.67 3.32 -30.24
CA GLU A 490 -12.29 2.96 -28.97
C GLU A 490 -12.04 4.03 -27.92
N PHE A 491 -13.01 4.16 -27.02
CA PHE A 491 -12.83 4.86 -25.75
C PHE A 491 -11.95 4.03 -24.81
N VAL A 492 -11.05 4.71 -24.10
CA VAL A 492 -10.23 4.12 -23.05
C VAL A 492 -10.20 5.02 -21.83
N ASN A 493 -10.17 4.41 -20.65
CA ASN A 493 -9.98 5.09 -19.38
C ASN A 493 -8.82 4.43 -18.65
N PHE A 494 -7.66 5.08 -18.64
CA PHE A 494 -6.43 4.50 -18.13
C PHE A 494 -6.45 4.35 -16.61
N GLY A 495 -6.06 3.17 -16.13
CA GLY A 495 -5.87 2.90 -14.71
C GLY A 495 -4.57 3.51 -14.16
N VAL A 496 -4.40 3.43 -12.84
CA VAL A 496 -3.22 4.00 -12.16
C VAL A 496 -1.90 3.40 -12.63
N ASP A 497 -1.85 2.09 -12.88
CA ASP A 497 -0.62 1.42 -13.32
C ASP A 497 -0.21 1.84 -14.74
N GLU A 498 -1.18 2.01 -15.64
CA GLU A 498 -0.95 2.51 -17.01
C GLU A 498 -0.49 3.97 -16.98
N VAL A 499 -1.20 4.82 -16.24
CA VAL A 499 -0.87 6.25 -16.13
C VAL A 499 0.52 6.44 -15.54
N ALA A 500 0.83 5.74 -14.43
CA ALA A 500 2.13 5.80 -13.78
C ALA A 500 3.21 5.24 -14.70
N GLY A 501 3.00 4.06 -15.30
CA GLY A 501 3.94 3.43 -16.22
C GLY A 501 4.33 4.32 -17.39
N ASP A 502 3.35 4.98 -18.02
CA ASP A 502 3.62 5.94 -19.11
C ASP A 502 4.34 7.20 -18.61
N LEU A 503 4.02 7.68 -17.40
CA LEU A 503 4.71 8.82 -16.82
C LEU A 503 6.19 8.50 -16.52
N PHE A 504 6.47 7.34 -15.93
CA PHE A 504 7.84 6.84 -15.73
C PHE A 504 8.56 6.72 -17.07
N SER A 505 7.92 6.10 -18.07
CA SER A 505 8.48 5.92 -19.41
C SER A 505 8.84 7.26 -20.07
N ALA A 506 7.92 8.24 -20.05
CA ALA A 506 8.14 9.56 -20.62
C ALA A 506 9.31 10.29 -19.93
N ILE A 507 9.37 10.28 -18.60
CA ILE A 507 10.46 10.91 -17.84
C ILE A 507 11.80 10.22 -18.15
N HIS A 508 11.83 8.88 -18.24
CA HIS A 508 13.03 8.14 -18.61
C HIS A 508 13.50 8.47 -20.02
N LYS A 509 12.60 8.49 -21.01
CA LYS A 509 12.94 8.86 -22.40
C LYS A 509 13.49 10.28 -22.49
N ILE A 510 12.87 11.23 -21.79
CA ILE A 510 13.39 12.60 -21.70
C ILE A 510 14.80 12.60 -21.12
N ARG A 511 15.05 11.84 -20.05
CA ARG A 511 16.36 11.77 -19.37
C ARG A 511 17.44 11.01 -20.15
N GLU A 512 17.08 10.08 -21.03
CA GLU A 512 18.01 9.48 -21.99
C GLU A 512 18.61 10.54 -22.92
N ILE A 513 17.84 11.57 -23.25
CA ILE A 513 18.23 12.67 -24.13
C ILE A 513 18.86 13.83 -23.34
N ASN A 514 18.27 14.18 -22.21
CA ASN A 514 18.65 15.29 -21.35
C ASN A 514 18.71 14.83 -19.88
N PRO A 515 19.84 14.26 -19.44
CA PRO A 515 19.97 13.69 -18.10
C PRO A 515 19.83 14.69 -16.95
N GLY A 516 20.03 15.99 -17.22
CA GLY A 516 20.03 17.05 -16.22
C GLY A 516 18.65 17.65 -15.91
N VAL A 517 17.61 17.24 -16.64
CA VAL A 517 16.28 17.83 -16.52
C VAL A 517 15.62 17.54 -15.16
N LYS A 518 15.06 18.59 -14.56
CA LYS A 518 14.24 18.53 -13.36
C LYS A 518 12.76 18.57 -13.73
N VAL A 519 11.95 17.72 -13.11
CA VAL A 519 10.53 17.61 -13.46
C VAL A 519 9.66 18.13 -12.32
N ILE A 520 8.71 19.01 -12.66
CA ILE A 520 7.66 19.46 -11.74
C ILE A 520 6.33 18.89 -12.27
N LEU A 521 5.70 18.06 -11.46
CA LEU A 521 4.40 17.48 -11.75
C LEU A 521 3.33 18.25 -11.01
N THR A 522 2.17 18.41 -11.64
CA THR A 522 0.97 18.87 -10.96
C THR A 522 -0.28 18.27 -11.60
N VAL A 523 -1.41 18.33 -10.89
CA VAL A 523 -2.70 17.83 -11.40
C VAL A 523 -3.60 19.03 -11.69
N SER A 524 -4.27 18.99 -12.84
CA SER A 524 -5.23 20.01 -13.25
C SER A 524 -6.45 20.01 -12.32
N PRO A 525 -6.81 21.14 -11.71
CA PRO A 525 -8.02 21.25 -10.88
C PRO A 525 -9.31 21.22 -11.69
N VAL A 526 -9.25 21.59 -12.97
CA VAL A 526 -10.42 21.67 -13.86
C VAL A 526 -11.11 20.30 -13.96
N PRO A 527 -12.39 20.19 -13.54
CA PRO A 527 -13.23 19.01 -13.74
C PRO A 527 -13.38 18.62 -15.21
N LEU A 528 -13.63 17.32 -15.48
CA LEU A 528 -13.96 16.85 -16.83
C LEU A 528 -15.21 17.58 -17.29
N MET A 529 -15.21 18.04 -18.53
CA MET A 529 -16.44 18.59 -19.11
C MET A 529 -17.47 17.49 -19.39
N ALA A 530 -17.02 16.40 -20.01
CA ALA A 530 -17.84 15.22 -20.27
C ALA A 530 -17.07 13.93 -19.97
N THR A 531 -17.82 12.85 -19.77
CA THR A 531 -17.28 11.49 -19.59
C THR A 531 -18.02 10.56 -20.53
N PHE A 532 -17.29 9.62 -21.16
CA PHE A 532 -17.92 8.57 -21.97
C PHE A 532 -18.35 7.36 -21.12
N GLU A 533 -17.91 7.31 -19.86
CA GLU A 533 -18.37 6.31 -18.90
C GLU A 533 -19.88 6.45 -18.65
N LYS A 534 -20.57 5.32 -18.45
CA LYS A 534 -22.01 5.30 -18.15
C LYS A 534 -22.30 5.65 -16.68
N ARG A 535 -21.78 6.79 -16.21
CA ARG A 535 -21.91 7.30 -14.85
C ARG A 535 -21.82 8.84 -14.82
N HIS A 536 -22.13 9.42 -13.66
CA HIS A 536 -22.12 10.86 -13.49
C HIS A 536 -20.71 11.48 -13.64
N VAL A 537 -20.58 12.61 -14.35
CA VAL A 537 -19.28 13.28 -14.65
C VAL A 537 -18.48 13.63 -13.39
N LEU A 538 -19.14 13.99 -12.29
CA LEU A 538 -18.47 14.19 -10.99
C LEU A 538 -17.76 12.93 -10.47
N VAL A 539 -18.35 11.74 -10.65
CA VAL A 539 -17.74 10.47 -10.24
C VAL A 539 -16.53 10.16 -11.12
N SER A 540 -16.66 10.34 -12.44
CA SER A 540 -15.54 10.19 -13.38
C SER A 540 -14.42 11.18 -13.11
N THR A 541 -14.76 12.44 -12.82
CA THR A 541 -13.79 13.48 -12.44
C THR A 541 -13.04 13.10 -11.19
N THR A 542 -13.75 12.72 -10.12
CA THR A 542 -13.12 12.33 -8.87
C THR A 542 -12.16 11.15 -9.07
N TYR A 543 -12.57 10.14 -9.83
CA TYR A 543 -11.71 9.01 -10.17
C TYR A 543 -10.47 9.44 -10.96
N SER A 544 -10.66 10.20 -12.05
CA SER A 544 -9.60 10.64 -12.94
C SER A 544 -8.53 11.44 -12.20
N LYS A 545 -8.94 12.44 -11.41
CA LYS A 545 -8.00 13.27 -10.62
C LYS A 545 -7.30 12.47 -9.53
N SER A 546 -7.99 11.49 -8.92
CA SER A 546 -7.37 10.60 -7.91
C SER A 546 -6.27 9.73 -8.53
N VAL A 547 -6.54 9.13 -9.70
CA VAL A 547 -5.54 8.32 -10.44
C VAL A 547 -4.32 9.17 -10.79
N LEU A 548 -4.52 10.35 -11.38
CA LEU A 548 -3.43 11.24 -11.76
C LEU A 548 -2.62 11.71 -10.54
N ARG A 549 -3.29 12.00 -9.42
CA ARG A 549 -2.62 12.42 -8.18
C ARG A 549 -1.76 11.31 -7.59
N VAL A 550 -2.25 10.07 -7.62
CA VAL A 550 -1.47 8.90 -7.17
C VAL A 550 -0.27 8.66 -8.09
N ALA A 551 -0.45 8.70 -9.40
CA ALA A 551 0.66 8.55 -10.35
C ALA A 551 1.75 9.62 -10.16
N ALA A 552 1.36 10.87 -9.92
CA ALA A 552 2.29 11.96 -9.62
C ALA A 552 3.05 11.72 -8.30
N GLU A 553 2.37 11.21 -7.25
CA GLU A 553 3.01 10.85 -5.98
C GLU A 553 4.04 9.75 -6.17
N MET A 554 3.67 8.69 -6.91
CA MET A 554 4.57 7.57 -7.20
C MET A 554 5.84 8.05 -7.92
N ALA A 555 5.70 8.90 -8.94
CA ALA A 555 6.84 9.45 -9.66
C ALA A 555 7.72 10.35 -8.76
N ALA A 556 7.11 11.23 -7.96
CA ALA A 556 7.85 12.12 -7.04
C ALA A 556 8.56 11.36 -5.90
N ALA A 557 7.98 10.25 -5.43
CA ALA A 557 8.56 9.43 -4.37
C ALA A 557 9.70 8.51 -4.88
N GLN A 558 9.61 8.02 -6.11
CA GLN A 558 10.52 7.00 -6.64
C GLN A 558 11.63 7.56 -7.54
N LEU A 559 11.40 8.69 -8.23
CA LEU A 559 12.39 9.27 -9.12
C LEU A 559 13.12 10.44 -8.45
N PRO A 560 14.47 10.51 -8.56
CA PRO A 560 15.19 11.71 -8.16
C PRO A 560 14.79 12.88 -9.07
N ASP A 561 14.95 14.11 -8.57
CA ASP A 561 14.69 15.35 -9.34
C ASP A 561 13.30 15.43 -9.99
N VAL A 562 12.31 14.82 -9.33
CA VAL A 562 10.88 14.97 -9.61
C VAL A 562 10.20 15.55 -8.38
N TYR A 563 9.36 16.57 -8.56
CA TYR A 563 8.63 17.22 -7.47
C TYR A 563 7.15 17.35 -7.82
N TYR A 564 6.27 17.10 -6.86
CA TYR A 564 4.86 17.40 -7.00
C TYR A 564 4.52 18.78 -6.43
N PHE A 565 3.98 19.67 -7.26
CA PHE A 565 3.46 20.97 -6.85
C PHE A 565 1.93 20.92 -6.66
N PRO A 566 1.37 21.32 -5.50
CA PRO A 566 -0.02 21.05 -5.14
C PRO A 566 -1.04 22.09 -5.69
N SER A 567 -1.03 22.41 -6.99
CA SER A 567 -2.01 23.34 -7.55
C SER A 567 -3.44 22.80 -7.51
N TYR A 568 -3.59 21.47 -7.63
CA TYR A 568 -4.87 20.78 -7.55
C TYR A 568 -5.54 21.04 -6.19
N GLU A 569 -4.81 20.82 -5.09
CA GLU A 569 -5.32 20.98 -3.73
C GLU A 569 -5.55 22.44 -3.35
N ILE A 570 -4.75 23.38 -3.86
CA ILE A 570 -4.96 24.82 -3.64
C ILE A 570 -6.31 25.28 -4.22
N ILE A 571 -6.68 24.79 -5.41
CA ILE A 571 -7.94 25.17 -6.05
C ILE A 571 -9.14 24.37 -5.50
N THR A 572 -9.00 23.06 -5.38
CA THR A 572 -10.11 22.16 -5.00
C THR A 572 -10.34 22.03 -3.50
N GLY A 573 -9.42 22.56 -2.68
CA GLY A 573 -9.45 22.43 -1.23
C GLY A 573 -10.72 23.02 -0.61
N ASN A 574 -11.34 22.26 0.30
CA ASN A 574 -12.56 22.67 1.00
C ASN A 574 -12.41 23.98 1.82
N PHE A 575 -11.18 24.42 2.11
CA PHE A 575 -10.91 25.66 2.83
C PHE A 575 -11.45 26.92 2.13
N ASN A 576 -11.59 26.88 0.79
CA ASN A 576 -12.13 28.00 0.01
C ASN A 576 -13.63 27.85 -0.29
N ALA A 577 -14.26 26.74 0.11
CA ALA A 577 -15.68 26.46 -0.13
C ALA A 577 -16.15 26.64 -1.59
N GLY A 578 -15.29 26.36 -2.57
CA GLY A 578 -15.58 26.50 -4.00
C GLY A 578 -15.40 27.92 -4.55
N ALA A 579 -14.93 28.88 -3.75
CA ALA A 579 -14.81 30.28 -4.14
C ALA A 579 -13.82 30.54 -5.30
N TYR A 580 -12.96 29.57 -5.61
CA TYR A 580 -12.03 29.64 -6.74
C TYR A 580 -12.60 29.11 -8.06
N TYR A 581 -13.85 28.62 -8.07
CA TYR A 581 -14.56 28.30 -9.30
C TYR A 581 -15.57 29.40 -9.66
N ASP A 582 -15.77 29.59 -10.95
CA ASP A 582 -16.84 30.43 -11.50
C ASP A 582 -18.22 29.77 -11.30
N ALA A 583 -19.27 30.45 -11.76
CA ALA A 583 -20.65 30.00 -11.63
C ALA A 583 -20.94 28.65 -12.35
N ASP A 584 -20.09 28.26 -13.30
CA ASP A 584 -20.13 26.97 -13.98
C ASP A 584 -19.59 25.80 -13.12
N LEU A 585 -19.00 26.10 -11.96
CA LEU A 585 -18.35 25.16 -11.04
C LEU A 585 -17.18 24.38 -11.67
N ARG A 586 -16.59 24.90 -12.76
CA ARG A 586 -15.52 24.26 -13.52
C ARG A 586 -14.37 25.22 -13.84
N SER A 587 -14.68 26.43 -14.33
CA SER A 587 -13.68 27.42 -14.71
C SER A 587 -13.02 28.02 -13.47
N VAL A 588 -11.68 28.13 -13.48
CA VAL A 588 -10.92 28.61 -12.32
C VAL A 588 -10.80 30.13 -12.38
N ARG A 589 -11.25 30.79 -11.32
CA ARG A 589 -11.21 32.24 -11.20
C ARG A 589 -9.78 32.76 -11.07
N GLN A 590 -9.56 34.00 -11.51
CA GLN A 590 -8.24 34.62 -11.48
C GLN A 590 -7.65 34.67 -10.07
N GLU A 591 -8.49 34.88 -9.03
CA GLU A 591 -8.06 34.87 -7.63
C GLU A 591 -7.45 33.53 -7.22
N GLY A 592 -8.01 32.42 -7.70
CA GLY A 592 -7.46 31.08 -7.45
C GLY A 592 -6.15 30.87 -8.19
N VAL A 593 -6.08 31.27 -9.46
CA VAL A 593 -4.85 31.22 -10.26
C VAL A 593 -3.74 32.02 -9.58
N ASP A 594 -4.01 33.26 -9.18
CA ASP A 594 -3.03 34.15 -8.54
C ASP A 594 -2.51 33.57 -7.23
N HIS A 595 -3.36 32.89 -6.45
CA HIS A 595 -2.93 32.22 -5.24
C HIS A 595 -1.95 31.07 -5.54
N VAL A 596 -2.28 30.19 -6.50
CA VAL A 596 -1.39 29.10 -6.93
C VAL A 596 -0.05 29.65 -7.43
N MET A 597 -0.09 30.70 -8.25
CA MET A 597 1.11 31.31 -8.83
C MET A 597 1.96 32.03 -7.78
N GLY A 598 1.31 32.73 -6.85
CA GLY A 598 1.99 33.36 -5.72
C GLY A 598 2.79 32.36 -4.90
N LEU A 599 2.23 31.18 -4.64
CA LEU A 599 2.91 30.09 -3.94
C LEU A 599 3.98 29.42 -4.79
N PHE A 600 3.75 29.20 -6.08
CA PHE A 600 4.77 28.67 -6.99
C PHE A 600 6.01 29.56 -6.99
N LEU A 601 5.84 30.88 -7.15
CA LEU A 601 6.97 31.82 -7.16
C LEU A 601 7.64 31.90 -5.80
N LYS A 602 6.87 31.95 -4.71
CA LYS A 602 7.40 32.00 -3.34
C LYS A 602 8.33 30.83 -3.03
N HIS A 603 7.98 29.63 -3.49
CA HIS A 603 8.67 28.40 -3.07
C HIS A 603 9.60 27.81 -4.12
N CYS A 604 9.26 27.96 -5.40
CA CYS A 604 10.00 27.38 -6.51
C CYS A 604 10.87 28.38 -7.25
N ALA A 605 10.69 29.70 -7.09
CA ALA A 605 11.51 30.72 -7.75
C ALA A 605 12.56 31.34 -6.82
N ALA A 606 13.65 31.85 -7.39
CA ALA A 606 14.70 32.56 -6.68
C ALA A 606 14.62 34.10 -6.89
N THR A 607 13.42 34.68 -6.82
CA THR A 607 13.19 36.11 -7.17
C THR A 607 13.00 37.02 -5.95
N GLU A 608 13.72 38.15 -5.92
CA GLU A 608 13.39 39.35 -5.13
C GLU A 608 12.25 40.13 -5.84
N ARG A 609 11.11 40.38 -5.18
CA ARG A 609 9.93 41.03 -5.82
C ARG A 609 10.11 42.54 -5.98
N SER A 610 9.66 43.11 -7.11
CA SER A 610 9.41 44.57 -7.28
C SER A 610 7.94 44.85 -7.66
N SER A 611 7.42 46.01 -7.25
CA SER A 611 5.98 46.31 -7.11
C SER A 611 5.35 47.13 -8.26
N ALA A 612 5.74 46.92 -9.52
CA ALA A 612 5.40 47.83 -10.63
C ALA A 612 4.35 47.30 -11.64
N ASP A 613 3.85 46.08 -11.51
CA ASP A 613 3.16 45.38 -12.62
C ASP A 613 1.61 45.42 -12.62
N ASP A 614 0.97 46.09 -11.65
CA ASP A 614 -0.49 45.96 -11.45
C ASP A 614 -1.35 46.67 -12.53
N ASN A 615 -0.82 47.63 -13.30
CA ASN A 615 -1.59 48.43 -14.26
C ASN A 615 -1.66 47.87 -15.70
N GLN A 616 -0.77 46.95 -16.08
CA GLN A 616 -0.86 46.23 -17.38
C GLN A 616 -1.84 45.06 -17.36
N MET A 617 -2.38 44.75 -16.17
CA MET A 617 -3.22 43.59 -15.89
C MET A 617 -4.60 43.62 -16.58
N GLN A 618 -5.14 44.81 -16.90
CA GLN A 618 -6.50 44.94 -17.45
C GLN A 618 -6.59 44.92 -18.98
N GLU A 619 -5.54 45.32 -19.72
CA GLU A 619 -5.63 45.45 -21.19
C GLU A 619 -5.43 44.12 -21.96
N ILE A 620 -4.77 43.14 -21.36
CA ILE A 620 -4.43 41.86 -22.01
C ILE A 620 -5.49 40.77 -21.74
N MET A 621 -6.32 40.93 -20.69
CA MET A 621 -7.44 40.00 -20.39
C MET A 621 -8.52 39.99 -21.49
N ALA A 622 -8.50 40.94 -22.41
CA ALA A 622 -9.47 41.07 -23.51
C ALA A 622 -9.10 40.27 -24.79
N GLY A 623 -7.96 39.58 -24.82
CA GLY A 623 -7.48 38.88 -26.02
C GLY A 623 -6.96 37.47 -25.73
N ASN A 624 -7.88 36.49 -25.75
CA ASN A 624 -7.72 35.16 -26.38
C ASN A 624 -8.58 34.10 -25.66
N ASP A 625 -9.81 33.93 -26.14
CA ASP A 625 -10.56 32.68 -26.08
C ASP A 625 -9.94 31.72 -27.10
N VAL A 626 -9.08 30.81 -26.66
CA VAL A 626 -8.74 29.62 -27.45
C VAL A 626 -9.66 28.52 -26.93
N LEU A 627 -10.66 28.18 -27.75
CA LEU A 627 -11.63 27.11 -27.51
C LEU A 627 -10.91 25.85 -27.03
N CYS A 628 -11.25 25.43 -25.82
CA CYS A 628 -10.75 24.20 -25.23
C CYS A 628 -11.42 22.99 -25.91
N ALA A 629 -10.65 21.94 -26.21
CA ALA A 629 -11.17 20.65 -26.70
C ALA A 629 -12.35 20.10 -25.92
N GLU A 630 -12.36 20.36 -24.62
CA GLU A 630 -13.47 19.99 -23.77
C GLU A 630 -14.73 20.83 -24.10
N GLU A 631 -14.63 22.15 -24.31
CA GLU A 631 -15.76 23.06 -24.63
C GLU A 631 -16.52 22.69 -25.91
N MET A 632 -15.89 22.00 -26.84
CA MET A 632 -16.57 21.48 -28.04
C MET A 632 -17.44 20.24 -27.75
N LEU A 633 -17.37 19.65 -26.56
CA LEU A 633 -18.22 18.53 -26.15
C LEU A 633 -19.63 18.98 -25.74
N ASP A 634 -19.88 20.29 -25.58
CA ASP A 634 -21.18 20.86 -25.22
C ASP A 634 -22.12 21.09 -26.44
N ALA A 635 -21.64 20.83 -27.66
CA ALA A 635 -22.32 21.16 -28.93
C ALA A 635 -23.36 20.14 -29.42
#